data_AF-K2RQ43-F1
#
_entry.id   AF-K2RQ43-F1
#
_cell.length_a   1.000
_cell.length_b   1.000
_cell.length_c   1.000
_cell.angle_alpha   90.00
_cell.angle_beta   90.00
_cell.angle_gamma   90.00
#
_symmetry.space_group_name_H-M   'P 1'
#
loop_
_entity.id
_entity.type
_entity.pdbx_description
1 polymer ?
#
loop_
_entity_poly.entity_id
_entity_poly.type
_entity_poly.pdbx_seq_one_letter_code
_entity_poly.pdbx_strand_id
1 'polypeptide(L)'
;MSDGLNDARAIRIAEIMEDFRNLQHYIAQIRVSPAPEEFYLEGYTLIRQCHSEAQAVLAAPFNVENSPSDHPEQQKSLLKAVLLDASIRRFRCQRIYLRATAAMRWINSRHAVLGGDSGGRASPTTLQEVEDTLQAELVNITDGYVEYTLRSQDVQQGKWLGEDPDLRTIQQYLFP
;
A
#
# COMPACT_ATOMS: atom_id res chain seq x y z
N MET A 1 20.70 17.84 23.86
CA MET A 1 19.87 19.04 23.58
C MET A 1 19.02 18.67 22.39
N SER A 2 17.69 18.80 22.47
CA SER A 2 16.83 18.53 21.31
C SER A 2 17.32 19.33 20.12
N ASP A 3 17.39 18.68 18.97
CA ASP A 3 17.81 19.27 17.70
C ASP A 3 16.81 20.27 17.10
N GLY A 4 15.75 20.61 17.84
CA GLY A 4 14.69 21.51 17.39
C GLY A 4 13.77 20.94 16.31
N LEU A 5 13.89 19.65 15.97
CA LEU A 5 13.15 19.04 14.85
C LEU A 5 11.90 18.26 15.29
N ASN A 6 11.53 18.27 16.57
CA ASN A 6 10.38 17.51 17.06
C ASN A 6 9.06 17.93 16.40
N ASP A 7 8.87 19.22 16.15
CA ASP A 7 7.68 19.72 15.44
C ASP A 7 7.64 19.23 13.99
N ALA A 8 8.79 19.24 13.30
CA ALA A 8 8.92 18.71 11.94
C ALA A 8 8.61 17.20 11.90
N ARG A 9 9.10 16.42 12.87
CA ARG A 9 8.76 14.99 13.03
C ARG A 9 7.27 14.78 13.26
N ALA A 10 6.65 15.56 14.13
CA ALA A 10 5.22 15.45 14.42
C ALA A 10 4.36 15.75 13.18
N ILE A 11 4.69 16.80 12.43
CA ILE A 11 4.02 17.12 11.16
C ILE A 11 4.20 15.97 10.16
N ARG A 12 5.43 15.47 10.01
CA ARG A 12 5.73 14.39 9.06
C ARG A 12 4.99 13.08 9.40
N ILE A 13 4.90 12.74 10.68
CA ILE A 13 4.09 11.61 11.15
C ILE A 13 2.62 11.82 10.76
N ALA A 14 2.07 13.01 11.00
CA ALA A 14 0.68 13.30 10.65
C ALA A 14 0.41 13.16 9.14
N GLU A 15 1.32 13.64 8.28
CA GLU A 15 1.24 13.47 6.82
C GLU A 15 1.25 11.99 6.42
N ILE A 16 2.17 11.19 6.96
CA ILE A 16 2.27 9.76 6.65
C ILE A 16 1.02 9.01 7.12
N MET A 17 0.49 9.35 8.29
CA MET A 17 -0.71 8.74 8.84
C MET A 17 -1.97 9.12 8.07
N GLU A 18 -2.02 10.33 7.51
CA GLU A 18 -3.09 10.75 6.60
C GLU A 18 -3.03 9.97 5.28
N ASP A 19 -1.85 9.84 4.67
CA ASP A 19 -1.66 9.02 3.47
C ASP A 19 -2.04 7.55 3.71
N PHE A 20 -1.63 6.99 4.85
CA PHE A 20 -2.02 5.64 5.27
C PHE A 20 -3.54 5.48 5.39
N ARG A 21 -4.22 6.45 6.02
CA ARG A 21 -5.69 6.46 6.15
C ARG A 21 -6.36 6.51 4.78
N ASN A 22 -5.88 7.37 3.89
CA ASN A 22 -6.42 7.49 2.53
C ASN A 22 -6.27 6.18 1.74
N LEU A 23 -5.11 5.52 1.82
CA LEU A 23 -4.90 4.20 1.21
C LEU A 23 -5.87 3.15 1.76
N GLN A 24 -6.06 3.11 3.08
CA GLN A 24 -7.04 2.22 3.71
C GLN A 24 -8.46 2.49 3.19
N HIS A 25 -8.86 3.76 3.06
CA HIS A 25 -10.15 4.12 2.49
C HIS A 25 -10.29 3.68 1.04
N TYR A 26 -9.28 3.90 0.20
CA TYR A 26 -9.34 3.48 -1.21
C TYR A 26 -9.41 1.96 -1.37
N ILE A 27 -8.62 1.21 -0.62
CA ILE A 27 -8.70 -0.26 -0.62
C ILE A 27 -10.10 -0.68 -0.17
N ALA A 28 -10.59 -0.12 0.94
CA ALA A 28 -11.90 -0.44 1.49
C ALA A 28 -13.06 -0.01 0.58
N GLN A 29 -12.87 0.86 -0.41
CA GLN A 29 -13.90 1.21 -1.40
C GLN A 29 -13.97 0.22 -2.57
N ILE A 30 -12.96 -0.62 -2.77
CA ILE A 30 -12.96 -1.64 -3.81
C ILE A 30 -14.04 -2.69 -3.47
N ARG A 31 -15.09 -2.72 -4.29
CA ARG A 31 -16.23 -3.64 -4.18
C ARG A 31 -16.31 -4.46 -5.46
N VAL A 32 -16.24 -5.78 -5.32
CA VAL A 32 -16.34 -6.72 -6.43
C VAL A 32 -17.35 -7.81 -6.07
N SER A 33 -18.16 -8.22 -7.03
CA SER A 33 -19.19 -9.24 -6.86
C SER A 33 -19.05 -10.30 -7.96
N PRO A 34 -18.08 -11.22 -7.84
CA PRO A 34 -17.89 -12.29 -8.83
C PRO A 34 -19.11 -13.22 -8.88
N ALA A 35 -19.38 -13.77 -10.06
CA ALA A 35 -20.27 -14.93 -10.18
C ALA A 35 -19.65 -16.15 -9.46
N PRO A 36 -20.44 -17.16 -9.04
CA PRO A 36 -19.91 -18.33 -8.33
C PRO A 36 -18.77 -19.04 -9.06
N GLU A 37 -18.85 -19.15 -10.38
CA GLU A 37 -17.83 -19.75 -11.25
C GLU A 37 -16.55 -18.90 -11.37
N GLU A 38 -16.64 -17.59 -11.17
CA GLU A 38 -15.50 -16.68 -11.22
C GLU A 38 -14.83 -16.49 -9.86
N PHE A 39 -15.44 -16.98 -8.78
CA PHE A 39 -15.01 -16.68 -7.41
C PHE A 39 -13.54 -16.99 -7.17
N TYR A 40 -13.03 -18.08 -7.74
CA TYR A 40 -11.65 -18.55 -7.57
C TYR A 40 -10.68 -18.03 -8.63
N LEU A 41 -11.14 -17.21 -9.59
CA LEU A 41 -10.22 -16.60 -10.53
C LEU A 41 -9.26 -15.65 -9.81
N GLU A 42 -8.09 -15.49 -10.41
CA GLU A 42 -6.93 -14.89 -9.77
C GLU A 42 -7.21 -13.46 -9.29
N GLY A 43 -7.73 -12.58 -10.16
CA GLY A 43 -7.98 -11.19 -9.77
C GLY A 43 -8.97 -11.03 -8.62
N TYR A 44 -10.03 -11.85 -8.57
CA TYR A 44 -10.98 -11.81 -7.46
C TYR A 44 -10.39 -12.36 -6.16
N THR A 45 -9.59 -13.42 -6.25
CA THR A 45 -8.85 -13.96 -5.10
C THR A 45 -7.87 -12.93 -4.56
N LEU A 46 -7.13 -12.25 -5.45
CA LEU A 46 -6.17 -11.22 -5.10
C LEU A 46 -6.83 -10.02 -4.41
N ILE A 47 -8.00 -9.55 -4.86
CA ILE A 47 -8.72 -8.46 -4.17
C ILE A 47 -9.12 -8.85 -2.75
N ARG A 48 -9.64 -10.07 -2.55
CA ARG A 48 -9.99 -10.55 -1.21
C ARG A 48 -8.76 -10.64 -0.30
N GLN A 49 -7.64 -11.12 -0.85
CA GLN A 49 -6.36 -11.12 -0.14
C GLN A 49 -5.93 -9.69 0.22
N CYS A 50 -6.04 -8.73 -0.70
CA CYS A 50 -5.71 -7.33 -0.44
C CYS A 50 -6.56 -6.73 0.68
N HIS A 51 -7.87 -7.01 0.71
CA HIS A 51 -8.75 -6.59 1.82
C HIS A 51 -8.30 -7.19 3.16
N SER A 52 -8.01 -8.49 3.18
CA SER A 52 -7.55 -9.17 4.40
C SER A 52 -6.21 -8.61 4.89
N GLU A 53 -5.24 -8.40 3.99
CA GLU A 53 -3.94 -7.83 4.32
C GLU A 53 -4.06 -6.38 4.81
N ALA A 54 -4.90 -5.55 4.17
CA ALA A 54 -5.12 -4.17 4.58
C ALA A 54 -5.72 -4.08 5.99
N GLN A 55 -6.71 -4.95 6.27
CA GLN A 55 -7.31 -5.06 7.59
C GLN A 55 -6.29 -5.53 8.64
N ALA A 56 -5.41 -6.46 8.29
CA ALA A 56 -4.34 -6.91 9.18
C ALA A 56 -3.34 -5.78 9.51
N VAL A 57 -2.98 -4.94 8.53
CA VAL A 57 -2.12 -3.75 8.78
C VAL A 57 -2.84 -2.74 9.69
N LEU A 58 -4.14 -2.54 9.49
CA LEU A 58 -4.94 -1.64 10.33
C LEU A 58 -5.06 -2.13 11.78
N ALA A 59 -5.24 -3.43 11.97
CA ALA A 59 -5.40 -4.05 13.29
C ALA A 59 -4.08 -4.25 14.05
N ALA A 60 -2.93 -4.13 13.37
CA ALA A 60 -1.63 -4.34 14.01
C ALA A 60 -1.36 -3.26 15.08
N PRO A 61 -0.90 -3.64 16.30
CA PRO A 61 -0.56 -2.68 17.34
C PRO A 61 0.64 -1.82 16.92
N PHE A 62 0.77 -0.60 17.45
CA PHE A 62 1.99 0.20 17.31
C PHE A 62 3.11 -0.44 18.11
N ASN A 63 4.26 -0.64 17.47
CA ASN A 63 5.44 -1.20 18.15
C ASN A 63 6.28 -0.10 18.81
N VAL A 64 5.66 0.64 19.73
CA VAL A 64 6.27 1.77 20.42
C VAL A 64 5.95 1.69 21.91
N GLU A 65 6.97 1.67 22.77
CA GLU A 65 6.78 1.75 24.22
C GLU A 65 6.34 3.17 24.61
N ASN A 66 5.09 3.29 25.08
CA ASN A 66 4.52 4.55 25.53
C ASN A 66 4.96 4.86 26.97
N SER A 67 6.14 5.45 27.13
CA SER A 67 6.55 6.09 28.39
C SER A 67 6.55 7.61 28.20
N PRO A 68 5.51 8.35 28.65
CA PRO A 68 5.49 9.80 28.55
C PRO A 68 6.66 10.37 29.35
N SER A 69 7.45 11.24 28.71
CA SER A 69 8.59 11.90 29.33
C SER A 69 8.69 13.34 28.87
N ASP A 70 8.99 14.21 29.83
CA ASP A 70 9.25 15.63 29.59
C ASP A 70 10.69 15.86 29.07
N HIS A 71 11.49 14.80 28.96
CA HIS A 71 12.86 14.91 28.47
C HIS A 71 12.90 14.99 26.93
N PRO A 72 13.44 16.07 26.35
CA PRO A 72 13.41 16.30 24.90
C PRO A 72 14.08 15.20 24.07
N GLU A 73 15.12 14.54 24.60
CA GLU A 73 15.78 13.41 23.93
C GLU A 73 14.92 12.14 23.90
N GLN A 74 14.15 11.89 24.96
CA GLN A 74 13.23 10.75 25.01
C GLN A 74 12.06 10.97 24.06
N GLN A 75 11.54 12.21 23.98
CA GLN A 75 10.54 12.60 22.98
C GLN A 75 11.04 12.42 21.55
N LYS A 76 12.29 12.82 21.27
CA LYS A 76 12.92 12.60 19.96
C LYS A 76 12.98 11.11 19.61
N SER A 77 13.43 10.26 20.54
CA SER A 77 13.49 8.81 20.33
C SER A 77 12.12 8.23 20.03
N LEU A 78 11.10 8.63 20.80
CA LEU A 78 9.71 8.22 20.62
C LEU A 78 9.18 8.63 19.23
N LEU A 79 9.38 9.89 18.84
CA LEU A 79 8.94 10.39 17.53
C LEU A 79 9.61 9.65 16.38
N LYS A 80 10.90 9.30 16.49
CA LYS A 80 11.59 8.48 15.47
C LYS A 80 11.01 7.06 15.38
N ALA A 81 10.69 6.44 16.52
CA ALA A 81 10.06 5.12 16.53
C ALA A 81 8.65 5.15 15.89
N VAL A 82 7.85 6.17 16.22
CA VAL A 82 6.52 6.38 15.62
C VAL A 82 6.64 6.66 14.11
N LEU A 83 7.58 7.50 13.70
CA LEU A 83 7.83 7.81 12.28
C LEU A 83 8.16 6.54 11.48
N LEU A 84 9.00 5.66 12.04
CA LEU A 84 9.34 4.39 11.45
C LEU A 84 8.11 3.46 11.32
N ASP A 85 7.35 3.25 12.40
CA ASP A 85 6.15 2.41 12.40
C ASP A 85 5.10 2.93 11.39
N ALA A 86 4.84 4.25 11.39
CA ALA A 86 3.94 4.90 10.44
C ALA A 86 4.39 4.69 8.98
N SER A 87 5.69 4.84 8.72
CA SER A 87 6.28 4.64 7.39
C SER A 87 6.11 3.20 6.89
N ILE A 88 6.34 2.22 7.77
CA ILE A 88 6.15 0.79 7.47
C ILE A 88 4.68 0.50 7.12
N ARG A 89 3.73 1.04 7.90
CA ARG A 89 2.29 0.87 7.63
C ARG A 89 1.89 1.46 6.29
N ARG A 90 2.30 2.70 6.00
CA ARG A 90 2.05 3.37 4.72
C ARG A 90 2.64 2.57 3.56
N PHE A 91 3.88 2.09 3.69
CA PHE A 91 4.54 1.25 2.68
C PHE A 91 3.75 -0.03 2.39
N ARG A 92 3.37 -0.77 3.44
CA ARG A 92 2.57 -2.00 3.30
C ARG A 92 1.24 -1.71 2.61
N CYS A 93 0.52 -0.67 3.03
CA CYS A 93 -0.75 -0.30 2.42
C CYS A 93 -0.61 0.17 0.98
N GLN A 94 0.45 0.90 0.63
CA GLN A 94 0.71 1.30 -0.76
C GLN A 94 0.90 0.07 -1.64
N ARG A 95 1.68 -0.92 -1.19
CA ARG A 95 1.89 -2.17 -1.92
C ARG A 95 0.58 -2.92 -2.12
N ILE A 96 -0.25 -3.02 -1.08
CA ILE A 96 -1.58 -3.65 -1.15
C ILE A 96 -2.48 -2.89 -2.12
N TYR A 97 -2.50 -1.56 -2.06
CA TYR A 97 -3.28 -0.71 -2.95
C TYR A 97 -2.89 -0.91 -4.42
N LEU A 98 -1.59 -0.92 -4.72
CA LEU A 98 -1.10 -1.18 -6.09
C LEU A 98 -1.57 -2.55 -6.61
N ARG A 99 -1.45 -3.61 -5.80
CA ARG A 99 -1.95 -4.96 -6.14
C ARG A 99 -3.46 -4.98 -6.37
N ALA A 100 -4.23 -4.30 -5.50
CA ALA A 100 -5.68 -4.23 -5.63
C ALA A 100 -6.12 -3.47 -6.90
N THR A 101 -5.41 -2.39 -7.27
CA THR A 101 -5.70 -1.66 -8.52
C THR A 101 -5.33 -2.45 -9.77
N ALA A 102 -4.25 -3.25 -9.74
CA ALA A 102 -3.89 -4.18 -10.82
C ALA A 102 -4.98 -5.23 -11.02
N ALA A 103 -5.47 -5.83 -9.93
CA ALA A 103 -6.59 -6.77 -9.98
C ALA A 103 -7.88 -6.12 -10.51
N MET A 104 -8.17 -4.86 -10.14
CA MET A 104 -9.32 -4.14 -10.70
C MET A 104 -9.18 -3.88 -12.20
N ARG A 105 -7.99 -3.53 -12.69
CA ARG A 105 -7.72 -3.43 -14.13
C ARG A 105 -7.94 -4.75 -14.85
N TRP A 106 -7.50 -5.85 -14.25
CA TRP A 106 -7.74 -7.20 -14.76
C TRP A 106 -9.24 -7.52 -14.85
N ILE A 107 -10.03 -7.26 -13.80
CA ILE A 107 -11.49 -7.49 -13.80
C ILE A 107 -12.16 -6.71 -14.93
N ASN A 108 -11.85 -5.42 -15.03
CA ASN A 108 -12.44 -4.56 -16.05
C ASN A 108 -12.07 -5.01 -17.47
N SER A 109 -10.82 -5.41 -17.68
CA SER A 109 -10.33 -5.90 -18.99
C SER A 109 -11.01 -7.22 -19.36
N ARG A 110 -11.13 -8.14 -18.40
CA ARG A 110 -11.83 -9.41 -18.59
C ARG A 110 -13.31 -9.21 -18.92
N HIS A 111 -14.01 -8.33 -18.19
CA HIS A 111 -15.41 -7.98 -18.48
C HIS A 111 -15.57 -7.36 -19.86
N ALA A 112 -14.64 -6.52 -20.29
CA ALA A 112 -14.66 -5.95 -21.64
C ALA A 112 -14.50 -7.02 -22.73
N VAL A 113 -13.62 -8.01 -22.52
CA VAL A 113 -13.44 -9.13 -23.46
C VAL A 113 -14.68 -10.03 -23.51
N LEU A 114 -15.31 -10.29 -22.36
CA LEU A 114 -16.52 -11.13 -22.28
C LEU A 114 -17.80 -10.41 -22.73
N GLY A 115 -17.89 -9.09 -22.54
CA GLY A 115 -19.08 -8.29 -22.84
C GLY A 115 -19.04 -7.54 -24.18
N GLY A 116 -17.84 -7.33 -24.74
CA GLY A 116 -17.64 -6.62 -26.02
C GLY A 116 -18.01 -7.46 -27.25
N ASP A 117 -18.17 -8.77 -27.09
CA ASP A 117 -18.46 -9.68 -28.19
C ASP A 117 -19.95 -10.03 -28.24
N SER A 118 -20.74 -9.09 -28.75
CA SER A 118 -22.19 -9.24 -28.95
C SER A 118 -22.54 -10.17 -30.14
N GLY A 119 -21.59 -10.97 -30.65
CA GLY A 119 -21.84 -11.90 -31.75
C GLY A 119 -20.73 -12.94 -32.03
N GLY A 120 -19.49 -12.72 -31.57
CA GLY A 120 -18.43 -13.71 -31.56
C GLY A 120 -18.26 -14.33 -30.16
N ARG A 121 -17.60 -15.47 -30.08
CA ARG A 121 -17.12 -15.98 -28.78
C ARG A 121 -15.87 -15.19 -28.41
N ALA A 122 -15.81 -14.72 -27.17
CA ALA A 122 -14.58 -14.23 -26.56
C ALA A 122 -13.40 -15.14 -26.91
N SER A 123 -12.38 -14.58 -27.57
CA SER A 123 -11.23 -15.35 -28.02
C SER A 123 -10.43 -15.82 -26.80
N PRO A 124 -10.12 -17.13 -26.67
CA PRO A 124 -9.35 -17.65 -25.55
C PRO A 124 -7.95 -17.03 -25.48
N THR A 125 -7.39 -16.60 -26.62
CA THR A 125 -6.10 -15.91 -26.68
C THR A 125 -6.14 -14.54 -26.02
N THR A 126 -7.17 -13.73 -26.29
CA THR A 126 -7.33 -12.41 -25.66
C THR A 126 -7.58 -12.52 -24.16
N LEU A 127 -8.30 -13.55 -23.70
CA LEU A 127 -8.44 -13.81 -22.27
C LEU A 127 -7.08 -14.15 -21.63
N GLN A 128 -6.25 -14.95 -22.29
CA GLN A 128 -4.91 -15.27 -21.80
C GLN A 128 -4.02 -14.01 -21.70
N GLU A 129 -4.08 -13.11 -22.69
CA GLU A 129 -3.33 -11.85 -22.66
C GLU A 129 -3.69 -10.97 -21.44
N VAL A 130 -4.97 -10.99 -21.03
CA VAL A 130 -5.42 -10.29 -19.82
C VAL A 130 -4.81 -10.91 -18.56
N GLU A 131 -4.73 -12.25 -18.48
CA GLU A 131 -4.06 -12.95 -17.37
C GLU A 131 -2.55 -12.62 -17.32
N ASP A 132 -1.88 -12.69 -18.47
CA ASP A 132 -0.44 -12.43 -18.57
C ASP A 132 -0.10 -10.98 -18.20
N THR A 133 -0.98 -10.04 -18.55
CA THR A 133 -0.85 -8.62 -18.17
C THR A 133 -0.91 -8.44 -16.65
N LEU A 134 -1.85 -9.12 -15.97
CA LEU A 134 -1.92 -9.07 -14.50
C LEU A 134 -0.63 -9.60 -13.87
N GLN A 135 -0.12 -10.74 -14.34
CA GLN A 135 1.13 -11.31 -13.84
C GLN A 135 2.30 -10.34 -14.03
N ALA A 136 2.43 -9.76 -15.23
CA ALA A 136 3.46 -8.78 -15.52
C ALA A 136 3.37 -7.55 -14.61
N GLU A 137 2.17 -7.03 -14.36
CA GLU A 137 1.97 -5.92 -13.42
C GLU A 137 2.39 -6.31 -12.00
N LEU A 138 1.98 -7.48 -11.50
CA LEU A 138 2.30 -7.93 -10.15
C LEU A 138 3.80 -8.12 -9.93
N VAL A 139 4.52 -8.67 -10.92
CA VAL A 139 5.98 -8.81 -10.87
C VAL A 139 6.68 -7.46 -10.80
N ASN A 140 6.12 -6.43 -11.44
CA ASN A 140 6.67 -5.07 -11.42
C ASN A 140 6.39 -4.30 -10.11
N ILE A 141 5.45 -4.76 -9.27
CA ILE A 141 5.19 -4.18 -7.94
C ILE A 141 6.26 -4.69 -6.96
N THR A 142 7.48 -4.23 -7.16
CA THR A 142 8.64 -4.49 -6.28
C THR A 142 8.65 -3.52 -5.11
N ASP A 143 9.37 -3.88 -4.03
CA ASP A 143 9.57 -2.98 -2.90
C ASP A 143 10.21 -1.63 -3.31
N GLY A 144 11.14 -1.66 -4.26
CA GLY A 144 11.75 -0.45 -4.83
C GLY A 144 10.75 0.40 -5.61
N TYR A 145 9.84 -0.21 -6.37
CA TYR A 145 8.78 0.52 -7.06
C TYR A 145 7.80 1.18 -6.08
N VAL A 146 7.45 0.50 -4.99
CA VAL A 146 6.60 1.05 -3.93
C VAL A 146 7.26 2.25 -3.27
N GLU A 147 8.53 2.12 -2.88
CA GLU A 147 9.29 3.23 -2.26
C GLU A 147 9.40 4.43 -3.21
N TYR A 148 9.76 4.19 -4.46
CA TYR A 148 9.86 5.23 -5.48
C TYR A 148 8.54 5.99 -5.65
N THR A 149 7.40 5.28 -5.68
CA THR A 149 6.08 5.90 -5.84
C THR A 149 5.75 6.82 -4.67
N LEU A 150 6.02 6.39 -3.43
CA LEU A 150 5.79 7.20 -2.23
C LEU A 150 6.74 8.40 -2.16
N ARG A 151 8.04 8.15 -2.39
CA ARG A 151 9.10 9.16 -2.30
C ARG A 151 8.91 10.24 -3.35
N SER A 152 8.60 9.87 -4.59
CA SER A 152 8.35 10.82 -5.68
C SER A 152 7.15 11.72 -5.39
N GLN A 153 6.06 11.16 -4.85
CA GLN A 153 4.89 11.94 -4.43
C GLN A 153 5.23 12.93 -3.32
N ASP A 154 5.97 12.50 -2.30
CA ASP A 154 6.32 13.37 -1.17
C ASP A 154 7.29 14.49 -1.57
N VAL A 155 8.24 14.21 -2.47
CA VAL A 155 9.13 15.22 -3.05
C VAL A 155 8.34 16.24 -3.85
N GLN A 156 7.40 15.80 -4.69
CA GLN A 156 6.55 16.70 -5.48
C GLN A 156 5.70 17.63 -4.60
N GLN A 157 5.30 17.16 -3.41
CA GLN A 157 4.55 17.94 -2.44
C GLN A 157 5.43 18.81 -1.53
N GLY A 158 6.77 18.74 -1.66
CA GLY A 158 7.70 19.53 -0.85
C GLY A 158 7.72 19.13 0.63
N LYS A 159 7.35 17.90 0.96
CA LYS A 159 7.33 17.41 2.35
C LYS A 159 8.75 17.30 2.93
N TRP A 160 8.86 17.33 4.25
CA TRP A 160 10.15 17.13 4.94
C TRP A 160 10.49 15.64 5.05
N LEU A 161 11.58 15.21 4.39
CA LEU A 161 11.96 13.80 4.26
C LEU A 161 13.28 13.44 4.96
N GLY A 162 13.84 14.37 5.73
CA GLY A 162 15.21 14.27 6.24
C GLY A 162 15.46 13.09 7.18
N GLU A 163 14.40 12.57 7.82
CA GLU A 163 14.47 11.44 8.74
C GLU A 163 13.53 10.28 8.38
N ASP A 164 12.95 10.32 7.18
CA ASP A 164 12.20 9.17 6.69
C ASP A 164 13.12 7.94 6.61
N PRO A 165 12.65 6.76 7.04
CA PRO A 165 13.44 5.54 6.94
C PRO A 165 13.70 5.18 5.48
N ASP A 166 14.90 4.69 5.20
CA ASP A 166 15.23 4.15 3.88
C ASP A 166 14.57 2.79 3.64
N LEU A 167 14.57 2.35 2.38
CA LEU A 167 13.96 1.07 2.00
C LEU A 167 14.56 -0.12 2.76
N ARG A 168 15.87 -0.09 2.99
CA ARG A 168 16.58 -1.18 3.67
C ARG A 168 16.10 -1.31 5.12
N THR A 169 15.92 -0.19 5.80
CA THR A 169 15.38 -0.11 7.15
C THR A 169 13.96 -0.65 7.15
N ILE A 170 13.09 -0.20 6.23
CA ILE A 170 11.71 -0.73 6.13
C ILE A 170 11.71 -2.26 5.93
N GLN A 171 12.54 -2.77 5.04
CA GLN A 171 12.63 -4.21 4.74
C GLN A 171 13.02 -5.07 5.93
N GLN A 172 13.91 -4.58 6.80
CA GLN A 172 14.30 -5.28 8.03
C GLN A 172 13.11 -5.54 8.99
N TYR A 173 12.09 -4.68 8.96
CA TYR A 173 10.89 -4.84 9.77
C TYR A 173 9.77 -5.63 9.07
N LEU A 174 9.83 -5.78 7.74
CA LEU A 174 8.86 -6.56 6.98
C LEU A 174 9.19 -8.06 6.97
N PHE A 175 10.48 -8.40 7.02
CA PHE A 175 11.00 -9.76 7.01
C PHE A 175 11.92 -9.98 8.23
N PRO A 176 11.34 -10.09 9.44
CA PRO A 176 12.12 -10.29 10.67
C PRO A 176 12.81 -11.66 10.70
#